data_AF-A0A371QXZ5-F1
#
_entry.id   AF-A0A371QXZ5-F1
#
_cell.length_a   1.000
_cell.length_b   1.000
_cell.length_c   1.000
_cell.angle_alpha   90.00
_cell.angle_beta   90.00
_cell.angle_gamma   90.00
#
_symmetry.space_group_name_H-M   'P 1'
#
loop_
_entity.id
_entity.type
_entity.pdbx_description
1 polymer ?
#
loop_
_entity_poly.entity_id
_entity_poly.type
_entity_poly.pdbx_seq_one_letter_code
_entity_poly.pdbx_strand_id
1 'polypeptide(L)'
;MLNQITQIVKEIMRDIDGVLGVALLHINGIPITTIGYDNEFWVKTSAFLNNLAELSNFLKSKPRGFDVIFDDYSVVARAGERVVAILVATPLADIEHLDMLAFRLVEEVEKYLLCL
;
A
#
# COMPACT_ATOMS: atom_id res chain seq x y z
N MET A 1 8.80 -9.41 14.98
CA MET A 1 7.71 -8.66 14.35
C MET A 1 8.21 -7.80 13.19
N LEU A 2 8.93 -6.70 13.44
CA LEU A 2 9.41 -5.81 12.37
C LEU A 2 10.26 -6.53 11.32
N ASN A 3 11.20 -7.38 11.75
CA ASN A 3 12.07 -8.14 10.84
C ASN A 3 11.31 -9.10 9.91
N GLN A 4 10.20 -9.69 10.36
CA GLN A 4 9.38 -10.60 9.54
C GLN A 4 8.54 -9.82 8.53
N ILE A 5 7.94 -8.69 8.95
CA ILE A 5 7.19 -7.80 8.07
C ILE A 5 8.11 -7.23 6.98
N THR A 6 9.32 -6.80 7.35
CA THR A 6 10.30 -6.32 6.38
C THR A 6 10.77 -7.43 5.42
N GLN A 7 10.81 -8.69 5.85
CA GLN A 7 11.10 -9.82 4.96
C GLN A 7 9.98 -10.03 3.94
N ILE A 8 8.72 -10.04 4.36
CA ILE A 8 7.56 -10.15 3.46
C ILE A 8 7.58 -9.03 2.41
N VAL A 9 7.82 -7.79 2.83
CA VAL A 9 7.91 -6.64 1.91
C VAL A 9 9.06 -6.83 0.90
N LYS A 10 10.21 -7.32 1.34
CA LYS A 10 11.35 -7.60 0.44
C LYS A 10 11.09 -8.74 -0.53
N GLU A 11 10.33 -9.76 -0.14
CA GLU A 11 9.92 -10.85 -1.02
C GLU A 11 8.99 -10.33 -2.11
N ILE A 12 7.96 -9.56 -1.74
CA ILE A 12 7.03 -8.94 -2.69
C ILE A 12 7.76 -8.02 -3.68
N MET A 13 8.75 -7.26 -3.23
CA MET A 13 9.56 -6.41 -4.14
C MET A 13 10.37 -7.21 -5.16
N ARG A 14 10.73 -8.46 -4.88
CA ARG A 14 11.46 -9.31 -5.83
C ARG A 14 10.54 -9.92 -6.88
N ASP A 15 9.26 -10.07 -6.55
CA ASP A 15 8.27 -10.69 -7.43
C ASP A 15 7.75 -9.72 -8.50
N ILE A 16 8.12 -8.43 -8.44
CA ILE A 16 7.61 -7.41 -9.36
C ILE A 16 8.74 -6.72 -10.11
N ASP A 17 8.81 -6.97 -11.41
CA ASP A 17 9.64 -6.18 -12.30
C ASP A 17 9.18 -4.72 -12.33
N GLY A 18 10.11 -3.80 -12.08
CA GLY A 18 9.85 -2.36 -12.14
C GLY A 18 9.26 -1.73 -10.87
N VAL A 19 9.26 -2.41 -9.72
CA VAL A 19 8.93 -1.73 -8.44
C VAL A 19 9.98 -0.70 -8.06
N LEU A 20 9.52 0.50 -7.74
CA LEU A 20 10.31 1.64 -7.31
C LEU A 20 10.27 1.82 -5.79
N GLY A 21 9.17 1.42 -5.15
CA GLY A 21 9.03 1.50 -3.70
C GLY A 21 7.82 0.77 -3.16
N VAL A 22 7.89 0.42 -1.88
CA VAL A 22 6.80 -0.22 -1.14
C VAL A 22 6.74 0.38 0.26
N ALA A 23 5.53 0.64 0.72
CA ALA A 23 5.27 1.04 2.09
C ALA A 23 4.16 0.22 2.70
N LEU A 24 4.34 -0.09 3.98
CA LEU A 24 3.30 -0.56 4.87
C LEU A 24 3.17 0.47 5.99
N LEU A 25 1.96 1.01 6.13
CA LEU A 25 1.63 2.01 7.12
C LEU A 25 0.49 1.52 8.00
N HIS A 26 0.41 2.02 9.22
CA HIS A 26 -0.83 1.95 9.98
C HIS A 26 -1.90 2.83 9.30
N ILE A 27 -3.19 2.53 9.48
CA ILE A 27 -4.32 3.23 8.84
C ILE A 27 -4.37 4.74 9.16
N ASN A 28 -3.68 5.17 10.21
CA ASN A 28 -3.52 6.59 10.57
C ASN A 28 -2.34 7.28 9.86
N GLY A 29 -1.65 6.60 8.94
CA GLY A 29 -0.54 7.12 8.16
C GLY A 29 0.84 6.98 8.80
N ILE A 30 0.97 6.32 9.96
CA ILE A 30 2.29 6.08 10.58
C ILE A 30 3.02 4.95 9.83
N PRO A 31 4.23 5.19 9.28
CA PRO A 31 4.99 4.14 8.60
C PRO A 31 5.39 3.00 9.55
N ILE A 32 5.16 1.76 9.14
CA ILE A 32 5.65 0.54 9.81
C ILE A 32 6.96 0.12 9.16
N THR A 33 6.96 0.00 7.82
CA THR A 33 8.16 -0.25 7.02
C THR A 33 8.01 0.42 5.66
N THR A 34 9.10 0.99 5.17
CA THR A 34 9.16 1.65 3.87
C THR A 34 10.45 1.27 3.17
N ILE A 35 10.38 1.08 1.86
CA ILE A 35 11.52 0.88 0.99
C ILE A 35 11.32 1.78 -0.23
N GLY A 36 12.37 2.52 -0.60
CA GLY A 36 12.31 3.53 -1.66
C GLY A 36 12.13 4.93 -1.08
N TYR A 37 11.17 5.67 -1.62
CA TYR A 37 10.84 7.08 -1.33
C TYR A 37 10.85 7.47 0.16
N ASP A 38 10.91 8.78 0.42
CA ASP A 38 10.90 9.33 1.78
C ASP A 38 9.54 9.19 2.50
N ASN A 39 9.55 9.42 3.81
CA ASN A 39 8.35 9.31 4.65
C ASN A 39 7.25 10.30 4.26
N GLU A 40 7.60 11.48 3.74
CA GLU A 40 6.62 12.50 3.38
C GLU A 40 5.76 12.02 2.20
N PHE A 41 6.41 11.42 1.19
CA PHE A 41 5.74 10.79 0.05
C PHE A 41 4.72 9.75 0.52
N TRP A 42 5.13 8.83 1.39
CA TRP A 42 4.25 7.74 1.87
C TRP A 42 3.08 8.23 2.70
N VAL A 43 3.32 9.18 3.62
CA VAL A 43 2.27 9.77 4.45
C VAL A 43 1.25 10.50 3.57
N LYS A 44 1.69 11.33 2.62
CA LYS A 44 0.80 12.04 1.69
C LYS A 44 0.00 11.09 0.81
N THR A 45 0.62 10.02 0.32
CA THR A 45 -0.04 9.00 -0.51
C THR A 45 -1.10 8.25 0.30
N SER A 46 -0.80 7.87 1.54
CA SER A 46 -1.79 7.22 2.43
C SER A 46 -2.95 8.16 2.80
N ALA A 47 -2.67 9.46 2.99
CA ALA A 47 -3.68 10.45 3.31
C ALA A 47 -4.70 10.64 2.18
N PHE A 48 -4.35 10.30 0.94
CA PHE A 48 -5.31 10.31 -0.16
C PHE A 48 -6.52 9.40 0.11
N LEU A 49 -6.32 8.21 0.72
CA LEU A 49 -7.44 7.33 1.13
C LEU A 49 -8.39 8.01 2.11
N ASN A 50 -7.84 8.78 3.06
CA ASN A 50 -8.64 9.52 4.05
C ASN A 50 -9.36 10.71 3.40
N ASN A 51 -8.75 11.32 2.39
CA ASN A 51 -9.32 12.45 1.66
C ASN A 51 -10.46 12.05 0.72
N LEU A 52 -10.66 10.75 0.45
CA LEU A 52 -11.82 10.24 -0.29
C LEU A 52 -13.14 10.26 0.53
N ALA A 53 -13.19 10.97 1.66
CA ALA A 53 -14.33 11.02 2.56
C ALA A 53 -15.63 11.49 1.89
N GLU A 54 -15.57 12.52 1.03
CA GLU A 54 -16.75 13.03 0.32
C GLU A 54 -17.35 11.95 -0.62
N LEU A 55 -16.49 11.30 -1.40
CA LEU A 55 -16.87 10.20 -2.28
C LEU A 55 -17.41 9.01 -1.48
N SER A 56 -16.78 8.69 -0.36
CA SER A 56 -17.19 7.61 0.56
C SER A 56 -18.59 7.85 1.11
N ASN A 57 -18.88 9.09 1.54
CA ASN A 57 -20.19 9.49 2.04
C ASN A 57 -21.25 9.42 0.94
N PHE A 58 -20.94 9.90 -0.26
CA PHE A 58 -21.84 9.84 -1.40
C PHE A 58 -22.18 8.40 -1.81
N LEU A 59 -21.16 7.52 -1.87
CA LEU A 59 -21.32 6.11 -2.23
C LEU A 59 -21.81 5.24 -1.07
N LYS A 60 -21.90 5.78 0.16
CA LYS A 60 -22.22 5.05 1.39
C LYS A 60 -21.32 3.82 1.59
N SER A 61 -20.03 3.98 1.30
CA SER A 61 -19.05 2.90 1.35
C SER A 61 -17.68 3.43 1.80
N LYS A 62 -16.79 2.54 2.25
CA LYS A 62 -15.42 2.89 2.66
C LYS A 62 -14.43 2.54 1.53
N PRO A 63 -13.43 3.38 1.22
CA PRO A 63 -12.41 3.05 0.24
C PRO A 63 -11.59 1.86 0.73
N ARG A 64 -11.44 0.85 -0.13
CA ARG A 64 -10.53 -0.29 0.13
C ARG A 64 -9.16 -0.08 -0.50
N GLY A 65 -8.99 0.97 -1.29
CA GLY A 65 -7.79 1.21 -2.06
C GLY A 65 -8.02 2.16 -3.22
N PHE A 66 -6.96 2.40 -3.97
CA PHE A 66 -6.99 3.10 -5.25
C PHE A 66 -5.84 2.63 -6.14
N ASP A 67 -6.02 2.79 -7.44
CA ASP A 67 -4.98 2.64 -8.45
C ASP A 67 -4.90 3.96 -9.22
N VAL A 68 -3.72 4.56 -9.27
CA VAL A 68 -3.48 5.82 -10.00
C VAL A 68 -2.27 5.63 -10.90
N ILE A 69 -2.45 5.93 -12.18
CA ILE A 69 -1.42 5.84 -13.20
C ILE A 69 -0.99 7.27 -13.55
N PHE A 70 0.29 7.57 -13.35
CA PHE A 70 0.93 8.80 -13.79
C PHE A 70 1.82 8.50 -15.00
N ASP A 71 2.30 9.56 -15.66
CA ASP A 71 3.18 9.44 -16.82
C ASP A 71 4.49 8.68 -16.49
N ASP A 72 5.01 8.87 -15.27
CA ASP A 72 6.32 8.36 -14.86
C ASP A 72 6.27 7.15 -13.89
N TYR A 73 5.11 6.87 -13.29
CA TYR A 73 4.94 5.75 -12.37
C TYR A 73 3.45 5.44 -12.12
N SER A 74 3.21 4.27 -11.55
CA SER A 74 1.90 3.84 -11.08
C SER A 74 1.92 3.66 -9.57
N VAL A 75 0.82 4.02 -8.91
CA VAL A 75 0.63 3.85 -7.46
C VAL A 75 -0.59 3.00 -7.21
N VAL A 76 -0.39 1.91 -6.49
CA VAL A 76 -1.45 1.02 -6.02
C VAL A 76 -1.46 1.05 -4.51
N ALA A 77 -2.59 1.40 -3.92
CA ALA A 77 -2.78 1.39 -2.48
C ALA A 77 -3.94 0.49 -2.10
N ARG A 78 -3.77 -0.33 -1.06
CA ARG A 78 -4.83 -1.17 -0.48
C ARG A 78 -4.89 -0.99 1.02
N ALA A 79 -6.10 -0.82 1.54
CA ALA A 79 -6.38 -0.59 2.95
C ALA A 79 -7.09 -1.81 3.55
N GLY A 80 -6.55 -2.26 4.68
CA GLY A 80 -7.22 -3.17 5.59
C GLY A 80 -7.98 -2.43 6.69
N GLU A 81 -8.25 -3.12 7.78
CA GLU A 81 -8.78 -2.55 9.01
C GLU A 81 -7.76 -1.68 9.76
N ARG A 82 -6.51 -2.13 9.83
CA ARG A 82 -5.44 -1.55 10.68
C ARG A 82 -4.27 -1.00 9.88
N VAL A 83 -4.05 -1.50 8.66
CA VAL A 83 -2.87 -1.16 7.86
C VAL A 83 -3.24 -0.77 6.43
N VAL A 84 -2.30 -0.09 5.77
CA VAL A 84 -2.35 0.26 4.35
C VAL A 84 -1.05 -0.20 3.71
N ALA A 85 -1.15 -0.95 2.62
CA ALA A 85 -0.03 -1.24 1.72
C ALA A 85 -0.06 -0.28 0.54
N ILE A 86 1.10 0.24 0.16
CA ILE A 86 1.27 1.10 -1.01
C ILE A 86 2.46 0.58 -1.82
N LEU A 87 2.24 0.33 -3.10
CA LEU A 87 3.27 -0.07 -4.05
C LEU A 87 3.39 1.02 -5.12
N VAL A 88 4.64 1.35 -5.47
CA VAL A 88 4.98 2.27 -6.56
C VAL A 88 5.85 1.53 -7.54
N ALA A 89 5.51 1.61 -8.82
CA ALA A 89 6.23 0.93 -9.87
C ALA A 89 6.31 1.78 -11.14
N THR A 90 7.17 1.39 -12.07
CA THR A 90 7.25 2.02 -13.40
C THR A 90 5.89 1.93 -14.13
N PRO A 91 5.62 2.81 -15.10
CA PRO A 91 4.35 2.82 -15.84
C PRO A 91 4.05 1.53 -16.60
N LEU A 92 5.10 0.75 -16.92
CA LEU A 92 4.98 -0.52 -17.65
C LEU A 92 4.69 -1.71 -16.74
N ALA A 93 4.68 -1.51 -15.41
CA ALA A 93 4.38 -2.57 -14.47
C ALA A 93 2.92 -3.03 -14.58
N ASP A 94 2.71 -4.34 -14.42
CA ASP A 94 1.38 -4.93 -14.40
C ASP A 94 0.59 -4.47 -13.17
N ILE A 95 -0.41 -3.62 -13.39
CA ILE A 95 -1.26 -3.05 -12.33
C ILE A 95 -2.07 -4.12 -11.61
N GLU A 96 -2.55 -5.15 -12.32
CA GLU A 96 -3.33 -6.21 -11.70
C GLU A 96 -2.45 -7.05 -10.76
N HIS A 97 -1.21 -7.29 -11.18
CA HIS A 97 -0.22 -7.96 -10.33
C HIS A 97 0.14 -7.11 -9.10
N LEU A 98 0.32 -5.80 -9.28
CA LEU A 98 0.56 -4.85 -8.18
C LEU A 98 -0.60 -4.83 -7.18
N ASP A 99 -1.85 -4.80 -7.66
CA ASP A 99 -3.05 -4.87 -6.83
C ASP A 99 -3.08 -6.14 -5.99
N MET A 100 -2.93 -7.30 -6.64
CA MET A 100 -2.91 -8.59 -5.95
C MET A 100 -1.86 -8.61 -4.84
N LEU A 101 -0.67 -8.07 -5.08
CA LEU A 101 0.42 -8.05 -4.10
C LEU A 101 0.19 -7.04 -2.96
N ALA A 102 -0.36 -5.86 -3.27
CA ALA A 102 -0.77 -4.89 -2.26
C ALA A 102 -1.84 -5.49 -1.33
N PHE A 103 -2.83 -6.17 -1.90
CA PHE A 103 -3.87 -6.85 -1.15
C PHE A 103 -3.31 -7.98 -0.27
N ARG A 104 -2.46 -8.84 -0.84
CA ARG A 104 -1.80 -9.94 -0.12
C ARG A 104 -0.96 -9.42 1.05
N LEU A 105 -0.20 -8.33 0.86
CA LEU A 105 0.60 -7.73 1.93
C LEU A 105 -0.26 -7.27 3.11
N VAL A 106 -1.39 -6.61 2.83
CA VAL A 106 -2.36 -6.23 3.88
C VAL A 106 -2.86 -7.47 4.60
N GLU A 107 -3.36 -8.48 3.88
CA GLU A 107 -3.93 -9.68 4.49
C GLU A 107 -2.93 -10.44 5.37
N GLU A 108 -1.69 -10.61 4.91
CA GLU A 108 -0.65 -11.28 5.68
C GLU A 108 -0.36 -10.52 6.97
N VAL A 109 -0.16 -9.21 6.90
CA VAL A 109 0.13 -8.38 8.08
C VAL A 109 -1.04 -8.34 9.07
N GLU A 110 -2.28 -8.22 8.59
CA GLU A 110 -3.45 -8.18 9.48
C GLU A 110 -3.65 -9.49 10.22
N LYS A 111 -3.39 -10.64 9.58
CA LYS A 111 -3.37 -11.95 10.26
C LYS A 111 -2.35 -11.95 11.40
N TYR A 112 -1.16 -11.41 11.17
CA TYR A 112 -0.15 -11.30 12.24
C TYR A 112 -0.57 -10.37 13.38
N LEU A 113 -1.28 -9.27 13.08
CA LEU A 113 -1.78 -8.33 14.09
C LEU A 113 -2.98 -8.85 14.89
N LEU A 114 -3.74 -9.82 14.36
CA LEU A 114 -4.86 -10.47 15.04
C LEU A 114 -4.42 -11.57 16.01
N CYS A 115 -3.23 -12.14 15.82
CA CYS A 115 -2.65 -13.14 16.72
C CYS A 115 -1.95 -12.54 17.96
N LEU A 116 -2.13 -11.23 18.20
CA LEU A 116 -1.63 -10.46 19.34
C LEU A 116 -2.81 -9.90 20.13
#